data_AF-A0A7C6UKV3-F1
#
_entry.id   AF-A0A7C6UKV3-F1
#
_cell.length_a   1.000
_cell.length_b   1.000
_cell.length_c   1.000
_cell.angle_alpha   90.00
_cell.angle_beta   90.00
_cell.angle_gamma   90.00
#
_symmetry.space_group_name_H-M   'P 1'
#
loop_
_entity.id
_entity.type
_entity.pdbx_description
1 polymer ?
#
loop_
_entity_poly.entity_id
_entity_poly.type
_entity_poly.pdbx_seq_one_letter_code
_entity_poly.pdbx_strand_id
1 'polypeptide(L)'
;AKVLDVKQDASEVVVNFSKDLLGYGGGTDVEQSLVNSIVLTVSQFPGVEQVSILVEGKKEVLPEGTILDSPISSPIYVNTENI
;
A
#
# COMPACT_ATOMS: atom_id res chain seq x y z
N ALA A 1 -5.35 -0.49 12.12
CA ALA A 1 -5.05 0.86 11.59
C ALA A 1 -6.34 1.53 11.11
N LYS A 2 -6.38 2.88 11.12
CA LYS A 2 -7.50 3.66 10.56
C LYS A 2 -7.08 4.31 9.26
N VAL A 3 -8.03 4.48 8.33
CA VAL A 3 -7.87 5.32 7.14
C VAL A 3 -8.27 6.75 7.53
N LEU A 4 -7.36 7.70 7.33
CA LEU A 4 -7.56 9.12 7.64
C LEU A 4 -8.11 9.89 6.45
N ASP A 5 -7.65 9.57 5.24
CA ASP A 5 -8.04 10.25 4.00
C ASP A 5 -7.82 9.33 2.80
N VAL A 6 -8.61 9.53 1.74
CA VAL A 6 -8.45 8.85 0.45
C VAL A 6 -8.68 9.88 -0.65
N LYS A 7 -7.72 10.05 -1.55
CA LYS A 7 -7.80 10.98 -2.66
C LYS A 7 -7.39 10.29 -3.95
N GLN A 8 -8.13 10.56 -5.01
CA GLN A 8 -7.76 10.14 -6.35
C GLN A 8 -7.31 11.34 -7.17
N ASP A 9 -6.17 11.22 -7.82
CA ASP A 9 -5.69 12.14 -8.85
C ASP A 9 -5.39 11.35 -10.13
N ALA A 10 -6.15 11.60 -11.18
CA ALA A 10 -6.14 10.81 -12.41
C ALA A 10 -6.21 9.29 -12.12
N SER A 11 -5.16 8.54 -12.45
CA SER A 11 -5.06 7.09 -12.22
C SER A 11 -4.33 6.68 -10.94
N GLU A 12 -3.92 7.65 -10.11
CA GLU A 12 -3.29 7.41 -8.81
C GLU A 12 -4.29 7.60 -7.66
N VAL A 13 -4.33 6.66 -6.72
CA VAL A 13 -5.06 6.80 -5.46
C VAL A 13 -4.08 6.87 -4.30
N VAL A 14 -4.17 7.97 -3.54
CA VAL A 14 -3.43 8.17 -2.29
C VAL A 14 -4.30 7.76 -1.12
N VAL A 15 -3.87 6.77 -0.35
CA VAL A 15 -4.50 6.32 0.89
C VAL A 15 -3.64 6.74 2.07
N ASN A 16 -4.19 7.61 2.92
CA ASN A 16 -3.51 8.07 4.13
C ASN A 16 -4.00 7.30 5.36
N PHE A 17 -3.10 6.66 6.08
CA PHE A 17 -3.38 5.89 7.28
C PHE A 17 -2.90 6.60 8.55
N SER A 18 -3.51 6.24 9.66
CA SER A 18 -3.03 6.60 11.00
C SER A 18 -1.70 5.90 11.32
N LYS A 19 -0.93 6.45 12.26
CA LYS A 19 0.32 5.85 12.76
C LYS A 19 0.19 4.40 13.26
N ASP A 20 -1.01 4.00 13.68
CA ASP A 20 -1.34 2.61 14.06
C ASP A 20 -1.03 1.59 12.96
N LEU A 21 -0.87 2.01 11.70
CA LEU A 21 -0.46 1.12 10.61
C LEU A 21 0.91 0.48 10.86
N LEU A 22 1.82 1.14 11.58
CA LEU A 22 3.17 0.62 11.82
C LEU A 22 3.23 -0.53 12.84
N GLY A 23 2.09 -0.88 13.46
CA GLY A 23 2.00 -1.87 14.55
C GLY A 23 1.59 -3.28 14.14
N TYR A 24 1.80 -3.72 12.89
CA TYR A 24 1.36 -5.04 12.41
C TYR A 24 2.19 -6.21 12.97
N GLY A 25 3.51 -6.03 13.15
CA GLY A 25 4.42 -7.09 13.61
C GLY A 25 4.49 -8.31 12.67
N GLY A 26 5.29 -9.32 13.04
CA GLY A 26 5.33 -10.59 12.29
C GLY A 26 6.33 -10.64 11.13
N GLY A 27 7.22 -9.66 10.99
CA GLY A 27 8.35 -9.70 10.05
C GLY A 27 8.00 -9.35 8.61
N THR A 28 8.99 -9.48 7.73
CA THR A 28 8.93 -9.04 6.33
C THR A 28 7.76 -9.63 5.54
N ASP A 29 7.40 -10.90 5.75
CA ASP A 29 6.29 -11.54 5.03
C ASP A 29 4.94 -10.89 5.35
N VAL A 30 4.73 -10.48 6.60
CA VAL A 30 3.51 -9.78 7.02
C VAL A 30 3.50 -8.35 6.48
N GLU A 31 4.65 -7.67 6.48
CA GLU A 31 4.78 -6.34 5.87
C GLU A 31 4.42 -6.37 4.37
N GLN A 32 4.99 -7.31 3.62
CA GLN A 32 4.69 -7.47 2.20
C GLN A 32 3.21 -7.81 1.97
N SER A 33 2.65 -8.71 2.79
CA SER A 33 1.23 -9.07 2.72
C SER A 33 0.32 -7.88 3.00
N LEU A 34 0.67 -7.02 3.97
CA LEU A 34 -0.06 -5.80 4.29
C LEU A 34 -0.06 -4.83 3.10
N VAL A 35 1.11 -4.53 2.55
CA VAL A 35 1.25 -3.63 1.39
C VAL A 35 0.49 -4.19 0.19
N ASN A 36 0.68 -5.47 -0.14
CA ASN A 36 -0.01 -6.12 -1.24
C ASN A 36 -1.53 -6.10 -1.07
N SER A 37 -2.04 -6.36 0.15
CA SER A 37 -3.48 -6.33 0.42
C SER A 37 -4.08 -4.95 0.14
N ILE A 38 -3.38 -3.88 0.52
CA ILE A 38 -3.82 -2.50 0.27
C ILE A 38 -3.81 -2.22 -1.24
N VAL A 39 -2.67 -2.45 -1.90
CA VAL A 39 -2.48 -2.13 -3.33
C VAL A 39 -3.48 -2.92 -4.18
N LEU A 40 -3.60 -4.23 -3.97
CA LEU A 40 -4.51 -5.10 -4.73
C LEU A 40 -5.99 -4.77 -4.50
N THR A 41 -6.37 -4.33 -3.30
CA THR A 41 -7.76 -3.96 -3.02
C THR A 41 -8.10 -2.63 -3.68
N VAL A 42 -7.21 -1.66 -3.59
CA VAL A 42 -7.45 -0.31 -4.14
C VAL A 42 -7.37 -0.32 -5.67
N SER A 43 -6.49 -1.12 -6.28
CA SER A 43 -6.38 -1.22 -7.74
C SER A 43 -7.56 -1.93 -8.42
N GLN A 44 -8.46 -2.59 -7.67
CA GLN A 44 -9.68 -3.17 -8.23
C GLN A 44 -10.72 -2.12 -8.64
N PHE A 45 -10.61 -0.89 -8.15
CA PHE A 45 -11.52 0.17 -8.55
C PHE A 45 -11.21 0.66 -9.98
N PRO A 46 -12.23 0.82 -10.85
CA PRO A 46 -12.01 1.24 -12.23
C PRO A 46 -11.26 2.58 -12.32
N GLY A 47 -10.24 2.61 -13.19
CA GLY A 47 -9.42 3.82 -13.41
C GLY A 47 -8.27 4.00 -12.42
N VAL A 48 -8.04 3.05 -11.50
CA VAL A 48 -6.88 3.06 -10.60
C VAL A 48 -5.75 2.21 -11.17
N GLU A 49 -4.60 2.82 -11.45
CA GLU A 49 -3.40 2.14 -11.94
C GLU A 49 -2.29 2.09 -10.89
N GLN A 50 -2.24 3.11 -10.03
CA GLN A 50 -1.19 3.28 -9.02
C GLN A 50 -1.79 3.61 -7.66
N VAL A 51 -1.14 3.14 -6.59
CA VAL A 51 -1.56 3.37 -5.21
C VAL A 51 -0.39 3.92 -4.41
N SER A 52 -0.59 5.09 -3.79
CA SER A 52 0.36 5.70 -2.86
C SER A 52 -0.14 5.53 -1.43
N ILE A 53 0.73 5.07 -0.54
CA ILE A 53 0.41 4.86 0.87
C ILE A 53 1.13 5.92 1.69
N LEU A 54 0.38 6.66 2.50
CA LEU A 54 0.92 7.65 3.44
C LEU A 54 0.59 7.25 4.88
N VAL A 55 1.43 7.66 5.81
CA VAL A 55 1.18 7.54 7.26
C VAL A 55 1.22 8.93 7.88
N GLU A 56 0.12 9.35 8.51
CA GLU A 56 -0.03 10.70 9.09
C GLU A 56 0.32 11.82 8.07
N GLY A 57 -0.08 11.62 6.81
CA GLY A 57 0.14 12.56 5.70
C GLY A 57 1.57 12.59 5.15
N LYS A 58 2.43 11.64 5.51
CA LYS A 58 3.84 11.61 5.09
C LYS A 58 4.22 10.28 4.43
N LYS A 59 5.24 10.35 3.57
CA LYS A 59 6.00 9.17 3.09
C LYS A 59 6.71 8.54 4.28
N GLU A 60 6.77 7.22 4.32
CA GLU A 60 7.25 6.50 5.49
C GLU A 60 8.03 5.24 5.09
N VAL A 61 8.90 4.76 5.98
CA VAL A 61 9.54 3.45 5.87
C VAL A 61 8.87 2.53 6.89
N LEU A 62 8.35 1.41 6.42
CA LEU A 62 7.71 0.42 7.29
C LEU A 62 8.77 -0.33 8.15
N PRO A 63 8.39 -0.84 9.32
CA PRO A 63 9.28 -1.50 10.28
C PRO A 63 10.31 -2.50 9.74
N GLU A 64 9.98 -3.25 8.69
CA GLU A 64 10.83 -4.30 8.08
C GLU A 64 11.57 -3.81 6.83
N GLY A 65 11.45 -2.53 6.50
CA GLY A 65 12.29 -1.84 5.51
C GLY A 65 11.61 -1.48 4.19
N THR A 66 10.34 -1.81 3.97
CA THR A 66 9.62 -1.35 2.78
C THR A 66 9.48 0.17 2.76
N ILE A 67 9.96 0.80 1.69
CA ILE A 67 9.96 2.24 1.50
C ILE A 67 8.68 2.65 0.75
N LEU A 68 7.85 3.51 1.35
CA LEU A 68 6.60 4.04 0.77
C LEU A 68 6.80 5.47 0.25
N ASP A 69 7.80 5.68 -0.60
CA ASP A 69 8.16 7.01 -1.10
C ASP A 69 7.65 7.31 -2.52
N SER A 70 7.13 6.30 -3.21
CA SER A 70 6.69 6.36 -4.60
C SER A 70 5.39 5.55 -4.79
N PRO A 71 4.58 5.89 -5.80
CA PRO A 71 3.36 5.14 -6.10
C PRO A 71 3.68 3.70 -6.49
N ILE A 72 2.87 2.77 -6.01
CA ILE A 72 3.01 1.33 -6.28
C ILE A 72 1.99 0.95 -7.34
N SER A 73 2.46 0.47 -8.49
CA SER A 73 1.59 -0.07 -9.54
C SER A 73 1.03 -1.43 -9.15
N SER A 74 -0.20 -1.70 -9.54
CA SER A 74 -0.79 -3.03 -9.37
C SER A 74 0.05 -4.07 -10.15
N PRO A 75 0.38 -5.22 -9.55
CA PRO A 75 1.11 -6.27 -10.26
C PRO A 75 0.25 -6.85 -11.39
N ILE A 76 0.88 -7.15 -12.53
CA ILE A 76 0.24 -7.75 -13.71
C ILE A 76 -0.13 -9.22 -13.44
N TYR A 77 0.65 -9.89 -12.57
CA TYR A 77 0.44 -11.28 -12.16
C TYR A 77 0.37 -11.37 -10.64
N VAL A 78 -0.62 -12.12 -10.13
CA VAL A 78 -0.84 -12.34 -8.70
C VAL A 78 -0.69 -13.83 -8.42
N ASN A 79 0.05 -14.19 -7.38
CA ASN A 79 0.26 -15.57 -6.93
C ASN A 79 0.81 -16.50 -8.03
N THR A 80 1.78 -16.04 -8.81
CA THR A 80 2.50 -16.93 -9.73
C THR A 80 3.30 -17.93 -8.92
N GLU A 81 2.97 -19.21 -9.06
CA GLU A 81 3.87 -20.31 -8.68
C GLU A 81 5.24 -20.05 -9.32
N ASN A 82 6.32 -20.35 -8.60
CA ASN A 82 7.68 -20.31 -9.17
C ASN A 82 7.73 -21.25 -10.39
N ILE A 83 7.53 -20.70 -11.59
CA ILE A 83 7.73 -21.38 -12.87
C ILE A 83 9.21 -21.54 -13.17
#